data_AF-A0A9X7PJP0-F1
#
_entry.id   AF-A0A9X7PJP0-F1
#
_cell.length_a   1.000
_cell.length_b   1.000
_cell.length_c   1.000
_cell.angle_alpha   90.00
_cell.angle_beta   90.00
_cell.angle_gamma   90.00
#
_symmetry.space_group_name_H-M   'P 1'
#
loop_
_entity.id
_entity.type
_entity.pdbx_description
1 polymer ?
#
loop_
_entity_poly.entity_id
_entity_poly.type
_entity_poly.pdbx_seq_one_letter_code
_entity_poly.pdbx_strand_id
1 'polypeptide(L)'
;MSREISTFTLHQVGPEDGVHPDLLGELRPLINGQDVLEEIFPEGTTLWWQWCGDGIPLAASEAGTQVMMAAAECSTSCCGSVWVTIRREGPHVLWEGWENTGDGGKLPPEFRFDAAQYDTELARATAAWG
;
A
#
# COMPACT_ATOMS: atom_id res chain seq x y z
N MET A 1 20.21 -6.63 16.94
CA MET A 1 18.97 -7.19 16.37
C MET A 1 19.01 -6.84 14.90
N SER A 2 19.31 -7.81 14.03
CA SER A 2 19.24 -7.64 12.58
C SER A 2 17.77 -7.40 12.21
N ARG A 3 17.43 -6.20 11.74
CA ARG A 3 16.11 -5.91 11.16
C ARG A 3 16.04 -6.67 9.84
N GLU A 4 15.12 -7.62 9.72
CA GLU A 4 14.93 -8.43 8.51
C GLU A 4 14.49 -7.55 7.34
N ILE A 5 15.01 -7.83 6.15
CA ILE A 5 14.58 -7.17 4.91
C ILE A 5 13.38 -7.93 4.37
N SER A 6 12.27 -7.22 4.21
CA SER A 6 11.03 -7.73 3.63
C SER A 6 11.03 -7.57 2.12
N THR A 7 10.27 -8.42 1.43
CA THR A 7 9.98 -8.26 0.00
C THR A 7 8.69 -7.50 -0.20
N PHE A 8 8.65 -6.67 -1.25
CA PHE A 8 7.47 -5.90 -1.63
C PHE A 8 7.03 -6.28 -3.04
N THR A 9 5.71 -6.46 -3.24
CA THR A 9 5.12 -6.70 -4.56
C THR A 9 3.74 -6.05 -4.63
N LEU A 10 3.40 -5.42 -5.75
CA LEU A 10 2.07 -4.89 -6.03
C LEU A 10 1.31 -5.87 -6.91
N HIS A 11 0.27 -6.47 -6.33
CA HIS A 11 -0.58 -7.43 -7.01
C HIS A 11 -1.84 -6.75 -7.53
N GLN A 12 -2.11 -6.90 -8.83
CA GLN A 12 -3.36 -6.43 -9.42
C GLN A 12 -4.46 -7.45 -9.18
N VAL A 13 -5.52 -7.02 -8.50
CA VAL A 13 -6.74 -7.79 -8.29
C VAL A 13 -7.76 -7.25 -9.30
N GLY A 14 -8.14 -8.08 -10.27
CA GLY A 14 -9.19 -7.70 -11.22
C GLY A 14 -10.54 -7.47 -10.51
N PRO A 15 -11.49 -6.74 -11.13
CA PRO A 15 -12.81 -6.60 -10.53
C PRO A 15 -13.42 -7.99 -10.26
N GLU A 16 -14.09 -8.14 -9.11
CA GLU A 16 -14.90 -9.33 -8.87
C GLU A 16 -15.94 -9.50 -9.99
N ASP A 17 -16.27 -10.75 -10.32
CA ASP A 17 -17.30 -11.07 -11.31
C ASP A 17 -18.62 -10.36 -10.96
N GLY A 18 -19.04 -9.40 -11.79
CA GLY A 18 -20.28 -8.64 -11.62
C GLY A 18 -20.13 -7.19 -11.16
N VAL A 19 -18.90 -6.73 -10.88
CA VAL A 19 -18.60 -5.31 -10.62
C VAL A 19 -18.41 -4.55 -11.95
N HIS A 20 -18.87 -3.29 -12.01
CA HIS A 20 -18.90 -2.49 -13.23
C HIS A 20 -17.48 -2.40 -13.86
N PRO A 21 -17.31 -2.60 -15.17
CA PRO A 21 -16.01 -2.64 -15.85
C PRO A 21 -15.19 -1.33 -15.75
N ASP A 22 -15.81 -0.25 -15.30
CA ASP A 22 -15.16 1.05 -15.06
C ASP A 22 -14.49 1.14 -13.68
N LEU A 23 -14.77 0.20 -12.77
CA LEU A 23 -14.00 -0.01 -11.55
C LEU A 23 -12.77 -0.85 -11.93
N LEU A 24 -11.82 -0.15 -12.54
CA LEU A 24 -10.46 -0.62 -12.76
C LEU A 24 -9.96 -1.22 -11.42
N GLY A 25 -9.56 -2.49 -11.47
CA GLY A 25 -9.35 -3.33 -10.27
C GLY A 25 -8.40 -2.78 -9.22
N GLU A 26 -8.28 -3.48 -8.10
CA GLU A 26 -7.47 -3.09 -6.96
C GLU A 26 -5.96 -3.37 -7.15
N LEU A 27 -5.12 -2.61 -6.46
CA LEU A 27 -3.70 -2.94 -6.29
C LEU A 27 -3.47 -3.29 -4.83
N ARG A 28 -3.11 -4.53 -4.53
CA ARG A 28 -2.84 -4.99 -3.16
C ARG A 28 -1.33 -5.09 -2.91
N PRO A 29 -0.79 -4.42 -1.87
CA PRO A 29 0.61 -4.53 -1.50
C PRO A 29 0.83 -5.85 -0.76
N LEU A 30 1.58 -6.76 -1.37
CA LEU A 30 2.03 -7.99 -0.74
C LEU A 30 3.39 -7.76 -0.10
N ILE A 31 3.44 -7.92 1.22
CA ILE A 31 4.69 -7.84 2.00
C ILE A 31 5.04 -9.25 2.45
N ASN A 32 6.21 -9.74 2.04
CA ASN A 32 6.60 -11.14 2.23
C ASN A 32 5.55 -12.14 1.68
N GLY A 33 4.82 -11.73 0.62
CA GLY A 33 3.75 -12.51 0.00
C GLY A 33 2.39 -12.46 0.72
N GLN A 34 2.27 -11.71 1.82
CA GLN A 34 1.01 -11.55 2.56
C GLN A 34 0.33 -10.23 2.20
N ASP A 35 -0.99 -10.27 2.01
CA ASP A 35 -1.81 -9.07 1.91
C ASP A 35 -2.01 -8.47 3.30
N VAL A 36 -1.20 -7.46 3.60
CA VAL A 36 -1.21 -6.80 4.90
C VAL A 36 -2.49 -5.96 5.10
N LEU A 37 -3.13 -5.50 4.02
CA LEU A 37 -4.36 -4.72 4.12
C LEU A 37 -5.57 -5.61 4.43
N GLU A 38 -5.60 -6.81 3.88
CA GLU A 38 -6.61 -7.82 4.23
C GLU A 38 -6.61 -8.12 5.75
N GLU A 39 -5.44 -8.14 6.40
CA GLU A 39 -5.35 -8.39 7.84
C GLU A 39 -5.73 -7.17 8.70
N ILE A 40 -5.43 -5.95 8.24
CA ILE A 40 -5.66 -4.71 9.00
C ILE A 40 -7.08 -4.20 8.83
N PHE A 41 -7.61 -4.29 7.61
CA PHE A 41 -8.86 -3.67 7.21
C PHE A 41 -9.48 -4.43 6.03
N PRO A 42 -10.07 -5.62 6.29
CA PRO A 42 -10.62 -6.50 5.26
C PRO A 42 -11.70 -5.83 4.42
N GLU A 43 -12.48 -4.92 5.01
CA GLU A 43 -13.54 -4.18 4.31
C GLU A 43 -13.01 -2.96 3.52
N GLY A 44 -11.69 -2.72 3.57
CA GLY A 44 -11.03 -1.61 2.92
C GLY A 44 -10.65 -1.89 1.47
N THR A 45 -10.95 -0.94 0.60
CA THR A 45 -10.56 -0.96 -0.82
C THR A 45 -9.32 -0.12 -1.03
N THR A 46 -8.42 -0.61 -1.88
CA THR A 46 -7.26 0.17 -2.33
C THR A 46 -7.67 1.15 -3.43
N LEU A 47 -7.23 2.41 -3.29
CA LEU A 47 -7.54 3.46 -4.26
C LEU A 47 -6.37 3.60 -5.23
N TRP A 48 -6.20 2.61 -6.10
CA TRP A 48 -5.02 2.46 -6.99
C TRP A 48 -4.73 3.72 -7.83
N TRP A 49 -5.75 4.48 -8.23
CA TRP A 49 -5.59 5.75 -8.95
C TRP A 49 -4.82 6.81 -8.14
N GLN A 50 -4.88 6.75 -6.80
CA GLN A 50 -4.05 7.59 -5.95
C GLN A 50 -2.59 7.18 -6.05
N TRP A 51 -2.30 5.88 -6.21
CA TRP A 51 -0.93 5.36 -6.28
C TRP A 51 -0.27 5.54 -7.65
N CYS A 52 -1.06 5.68 -8.71
CA CYS A 52 -0.57 5.76 -10.09
C CYS A 52 -0.68 7.15 -10.74
N GLY A 53 -1.11 8.18 -10.01
CA GLY A 53 -1.15 9.57 -10.51
C GLY A 53 0.22 10.27 -10.53
N ASP A 54 0.25 11.54 -10.96
CA ASP A 54 1.44 12.42 -11.15
C ASP A 54 2.35 12.61 -9.91
N GLY A 55 2.05 11.95 -8.79
CA GLY A 55 2.79 12.04 -7.54
C GLY A 55 3.08 10.72 -6.84
N ILE A 56 3.02 9.57 -7.53
CA ILE A 56 3.21 8.18 -7.03
C ILE A 56 3.43 8.13 -5.50
N PRO A 57 2.37 8.15 -4.67
CA PRO A 57 2.48 8.23 -3.21
C PRO A 57 3.38 7.16 -2.57
N LEU A 58 3.51 6.00 -3.23
CA LEU A 58 4.37 4.93 -2.78
C LEU A 58 5.87 5.21 -3.02
N ALA A 59 6.24 6.22 -3.81
CA ALA A 59 7.63 6.59 -4.04
C ALA A 59 8.25 7.15 -2.75
N ALA A 60 9.25 6.44 -2.24
CA ALA A 60 9.88 6.78 -0.97
C ALA A 60 10.80 8.01 -1.09
N SER A 61 10.54 9.03 -0.27
CA SER A 61 11.40 10.20 -0.11
C SER A 61 12.06 10.22 1.27
N GLU A 62 13.18 10.95 1.42
CA GLU A 62 13.86 11.08 2.71
C GLU A 62 13.02 11.83 3.76
N ALA A 63 12.17 12.76 3.31
CA ALA A 63 11.26 13.50 4.18
C ALA A 63 10.18 12.61 4.80
N GLY A 64 9.93 11.45 4.21
CA GLY A 64 8.78 10.62 4.54
C GLY A 64 7.50 11.19 3.93
N THR A 65 6.58 10.31 3.54
CA THR A 65 5.27 10.69 3.01
C THR A 65 4.23 9.79 3.63
N GLN A 66 3.19 10.40 4.23
CA GLN A 66 2.06 9.65 4.75
C GLN A 66 1.14 9.30 3.59
N VAL A 67 0.82 8.02 3.45
CA VAL A 67 0.07 7.46 2.33
C VAL A 67 -1.17 6.77 2.85
N MET A 68 -2.32 7.07 2.24
CA MET A 68 -3.54 6.31 2.45
C MET A 68 -3.43 4.99 1.69
N MET A 69 -3.51 3.88 2.43
CA MET A 69 -3.36 2.55 1.88
C MET A 69 -4.71 1.92 1.52
N ALA A 70 -5.73 2.15 2.34
CA ALA A 70 -7.08 1.69 2.10
C ALA A 70 -8.09 2.64 2.73
N ALA A 71 -9.28 2.70 2.17
CA ALA A 71 -10.42 3.40 2.74
C ALA A 71 -11.67 2.53 2.59
N ALA A 72 -12.61 2.67 3.51
CA ALA A 72 -13.91 2.06 3.34
C ALA A 72 -14.70 2.73 2.23
N GLU A 73 -15.46 1.95 1.46
CA GLU A 73 -16.34 2.44 0.38
C GLU A 73 -17.39 3.43 0.90
N CYS A 74 -17.84 3.27 2.16
CA CYS A 74 -18.86 4.11 2.78
C CYS A 74 -18.42 5.58 2.93
N SER A 75 -17.15 5.81 3.30
CA SER A 75 -16.43 7.07 3.56
C SER A 75 -15.45 6.88 4.73
N THR A 76 -14.33 7.60 4.70
CA THR A 76 -13.31 7.56 5.76
C THR A 76 -13.83 8.06 7.11
N SER A 77 -14.87 8.90 7.14
CA SER A 77 -15.51 9.38 8.37
C SER A 77 -16.52 8.41 8.97
N CYS A 78 -16.98 7.40 8.21
CA CYS A 78 -17.97 6.44 8.67
C CYS A 78 -17.33 5.11 9.09
N CYS A 79 -16.41 4.57 8.30
CA CYS A 79 -15.81 3.25 8.58
C CYS A 79 -14.27 3.26 8.58
N GLY A 80 -13.65 4.44 8.43
CA GLY A 80 -12.21 4.63 8.61
C GLY A 80 -11.35 4.40 7.36
N SER A 81 -10.04 4.40 7.60
CA SER A 81 -8.99 4.29 6.59
C SER A 81 -7.69 3.81 7.22
N VAL A 82 -6.83 3.20 6.40
CA VAL A 82 -5.48 2.77 6.80
C VAL A 82 -4.46 3.72 6.19
N TRP A 83 -3.48 4.12 6.99
CA TRP A 83 -2.38 4.99 6.61
C TRP A 83 -1.04 4.39 7.03
N VAL A 84 0.01 4.75 6.30
CA VAL A 84 1.39 4.42 6.65
C VAL A 84 2.33 5.55 6.22
N THR A 85 3.43 5.74 6.94
CA THR A 85 4.51 6.63 6.49
C THR A 85 5.55 5.83 5.72
N ILE A 86 5.82 6.26 4.49
CA ILE A 86 6.84 5.68 3.62
C ILE A 86 8.03 6.62 3.57
N ARG A 87 9.21 6.13 3.96
CA ARG A 87 10.43 6.93 4.04
C ARG A 87 11.63 6.21 3.45
N ARG A 88 12.50 6.95 2.77
CA ARG A 88 13.78 6.46 2.29
C ARG A 88 14.86 6.67 3.35
N GLU A 89 15.61 5.61 3.66
CA GLU A 89 16.75 5.61 4.58
C GLU A 89 17.96 4.91 3.93
N GLY A 90 18.76 5.69 3.19
CA GLY A 90 19.92 5.18 2.46
C GLY A 90 19.52 4.09 1.46
N PRO A 91 20.02 2.84 1.58
CA PRO A 91 19.66 1.76 0.67
C PRO A 91 18.33 1.07 1.02
N HIS A 92 17.53 1.67 1.92
CA HIS A 92 16.30 1.06 2.38
C HIS A 92 15.09 1.97 2.21
N VAL A 93 13.92 1.34 2.11
CA VAL A 93 12.62 1.99 2.26
C VAL A 93 11.97 1.45 3.54
N LEU A 94 11.44 2.35 4.36
CA LEU A 94 10.71 2.04 5.59
C LEU A 94 9.23 2.32 5.39
N TRP A 95 8.41 1.37 5.81
CA TRP A 95 6.99 1.57 6.05
C TRP A 95 6.76 1.51 7.55
N GLU A 96 6.47 2.66 8.15
CA GLU A 96 6.40 2.84 9.59
C GLU A 96 5.19 3.68 10.00
N GLY A 97 4.85 3.68 11.29
CA GLY A 97 3.75 4.49 11.80
C GLY A 97 2.41 4.15 11.17
N TRP A 98 2.09 2.86 11.06
CA TRP A 98 0.79 2.41 10.60
C TRP A 98 -0.33 2.95 11.49
N GLU A 99 -1.40 3.43 10.87
CA GLU A 99 -2.59 3.93 11.53
C GLU A 99 -3.83 3.31 10.88
N ASN A 100 -4.82 2.92 11.68
CA ASN A 100 -6.15 2.53 11.20
C ASN A 100 -7.18 3.34 11.99
N THR A 101 -8.03 4.09 11.27
CA THR A 101 -9.07 4.95 11.85
C THR A 101 -10.46 4.32 11.90
N GLY A 102 -10.61 3.07 11.46
CA GLY A 102 -11.87 2.31 11.50
C GLY A 102 -11.98 1.34 12.68
N ASP A 103 -12.98 0.46 12.61
CA ASP A 103 -13.16 -0.67 13.54
C ASP A 103 -12.11 -1.76 13.20
N GLY A 104 -10.88 -1.55 13.70
CA GLY A 104 -9.67 -2.11 13.09
C GLY A 104 -9.30 -3.58 13.38
N GLY A 105 -8.34 -4.05 12.60
CA GLY A 105 -7.47 -5.21 12.86
C GLY A 105 -6.13 -4.83 13.52
N LYS A 106 -5.29 -5.84 13.80
CA LYS A 106 -3.98 -5.61 14.44
C LYS A 106 -3.04 -4.89 13.48
N LEU A 107 -2.52 -3.73 13.88
CA LEU A 107 -1.52 -3.01 13.09
C LEU A 107 -0.22 -3.81 12.99
N PRO A 108 0.40 -3.86 11.79
CA PRO A 108 1.65 -4.57 11.57
C PRO A 108 2.83 -3.81 12.20
N PRO A 109 3.98 -4.47 12.34
CA PRO A 109 5.22 -3.79 12.67
C PRO A 109 5.69 -2.87 11.52
N GLU A 110 6.77 -2.15 11.79
CA GLU A 110 7.57 -1.51 10.73
C GLU A 110 8.10 -2.56 9.76
N PHE A 111 8.04 -2.25 8.47
CA PHE A 111 8.70 -3.03 7.42
C PHE A 111 9.88 -2.26 6.84
N ARG A 112 10.94 -3.00 6.53
CA ARG A 112 12.16 -2.49 5.88
C ARG A 112 12.37 -3.25 4.59
N PHE A 113 12.54 -2.53 3.49
CA PHE A 113 12.75 -3.08 2.16
C PHE A 113 14.11 -2.68 1.61
N ASP A 114 14.66 -3.49 0.70
CA ASP A 114 15.74 -3.03 -0.18
C ASP A 114 15.18 -1.99 -1.15
N ALA A 115 15.82 -0.83 -1.21
CA ALA A 115 15.29 0.29 -1.98
C ALA A 115 15.32 0.04 -3.50
N ALA A 116 16.33 -0.68 -4.01
CA ALA A 116 16.42 -0.94 -5.44
C ALA A 116 15.35 -1.94 -5.90
N GLN A 117 15.07 -2.97 -5.09
CA GLN A 117 13.97 -3.90 -5.34
C GLN A 117 12.61 -3.19 -5.26
N TYR A 118 12.41 -2.35 -4.25
CA TYR A 118 11.19 -1.56 -4.09
C TYR A 118 10.92 -0.66 -5.29
N ASP A 119 11.93 0.11 -5.73
CA ASP A 119 11.80 1.03 -6.87
C ASP A 119 11.56 0.27 -8.19
N THR A 120 12.21 -0.87 -8.38
CA THR A 120 12.00 -1.73 -9.56
C THR A 120 10.57 -2.22 -9.62
N GLU A 121 10.04 -2.68 -8.49
CA GLU A 121 8.67 -3.15 -8.41
C GLU A 121 7.66 -2.03 -8.64
N LEU A 122 7.90 -0.86 -8.05
CA LEU A 122 7.05 0.30 -8.26
C LEU A 122 7.01 0.73 -9.73
N ALA A 123 8.16 0.75 -10.40
CA ALA A 123 8.25 1.04 -11.84
C ALA A 123 7.54 -0.02 -12.70
N ARG A 124 7.68 -1.31 -12.37
CA ARG A 124 6.97 -2.41 -13.05
C ARG A 124 5.46 -2.23 -12.91
N ALA A 125 5.00 -1.98 -11.68
CA ALA A 125 3.58 -1.88 -11.37
C ALA A 125 2.94 -0.69 -12.08
N THR A 126 3.60 0.47 -12.14
CA THR A 126 3.04 1.68 -12.80
C THR A 126 3.14 1.62 -14.32
N ALA A 127 4.14 0.93 -14.89
CA ALA A 127 4.24 0.73 -16.34
C ALA A 127 3.08 -0.09 -16.93
N ALA A 128 2.38 -0.89 -16.13
CA ALA A 128 1.21 -1.65 -16.56
C ALA A 128 -0.05 -0.79 -16.77
N TRP A 129 -0.01 0.51 -16.42
CA TRP A 129 -1.14 1.44 -16.47
C TRP A 129 -0.85 2.72 -17.26
N GLY A 130 0.19 2.71 -18.10
CA GLY A 130 0.59 3.80 -19.00
C GLY A 130 0.16 3.59 -20.45
#